data_AF-A0A7C6YH38-F1
#
_entry.id   AF-A0A7C6YH38-F1
#
_cell.length_a   1.000
_cell.length_b   1.000
_cell.length_c   1.000
_cell.angle_alpha   90.00
_cell.angle_beta   90.00
_cell.angle_gamma   90.00
#
_symmetry.space_group_name_H-M   'P 1'
#
loop_
_entity.id
_entity.type
_entity.pdbx_description
1 polymer ?
#
loop_
_entity_poly.entity_id
_entity_poly.type
_entity_poly.pdbx_seq_one_letter_code
_entity_poly.pdbx_strand_id
1 'polypeptide(L)'
;MIKVTLDDGAEVSFPAGITCQEVLQEWKGQNTEAVAALVDGRECDLTTSLSDNCRLEFIDFGSPAGARVYRHTASHILAQAV
;
A
#
# COMPACT_ATOMS: atom_id res chain seq x y z
N MET A 1 -12.86 3.71 -16.84
CA MET A 1 -11.60 3.74 -16.08
C MET A 1 -11.78 4.76 -14.97
N ILE A 2 -11.43 4.40 -13.75
CA ILE A 2 -11.42 5.30 -12.61
C ILE A 2 -10.01 5.83 -12.39
N LYS A 3 -9.91 7.05 -11.88
CA LYS A 3 -8.66 7.68 -11.50
C LYS A 3 -8.48 7.50 -10.00
N VAL A 4 -7.42 6.81 -9.62
CA VAL A 4 -7.06 6.58 -8.22
C VAL A 4 -5.82 7.41 -7.91
N THR A 5 -5.96 8.33 -6.95
CA THR A 5 -4.84 9.14 -6.47
C THR A 5 -4.28 8.51 -5.20
N LEU A 6 -3.00 8.17 -5.21
CA LEU A 6 -2.32 7.52 -4.09
C LEU A 6 -1.75 8.55 -3.11
N ASP A 7 -1.33 8.08 -1.93
CA ASP A 7 -0.76 8.93 -0.87
C ASP A 7 0.51 9.68 -1.29
N ASP A 8 1.32 9.09 -2.18
CA ASP A 8 2.51 9.70 -2.76
C ASP A 8 2.20 10.81 -3.79
N GLY A 9 0.92 11.04 -4.09
CA GLY A 9 0.44 11.98 -5.11
C GLY A 9 0.47 11.42 -6.53
N ALA A 10 0.87 10.16 -6.71
CA ALA A 10 0.78 9.45 -7.97
C ALA A 10 -0.68 9.22 -8.36
N GLU A 11 -1.04 9.57 -9.60
CA GLU A 11 -2.36 9.33 -10.15
C GLU A 11 -2.31 8.17 -11.13
N VAL A 12 -3.01 7.08 -10.82
CA VAL A 12 -3.02 5.87 -11.64
C VAL A 12 -4.45 5.58 -12.09
N SER A 13 -4.60 5.13 -13.34
CA SER A 13 -5.91 4.81 -13.91
C SER A 13 -6.15 3.31 -13.90
N PHE A 14 -7.24 2.89 -13.28
CA PHE A 14 -7.62 1.49 -13.15
C PHE A 14 -9.01 1.22 -13.76
N PRO A 15 -9.35 -0.04 -14.08
CA PRO A 15 -10.72 -0.40 -14.44
C PRO A 15 -11.70 -0.12 -13.30
N ALA A 16 -12.93 0.28 -13.64
CA ALA A 16 -13.99 0.44 -12.64
C ALA A 16 -14.36 -0.93 -12.07
N GLY A 17 -14.54 -1.01 -10.75
CA GLY A 17 -14.78 -2.25 -10.02
C GLY A 17 -13.51 -2.92 -9.49
N ILE A 18 -12.33 -2.32 -9.69
CA ILE A 18 -11.09 -2.80 -9.07
C ILE A 18 -11.18 -2.69 -7.55
N THR A 19 -10.66 -3.69 -6.84
CA THR A 19 -10.60 -3.67 -5.39
C THR A 19 -9.34 -2.96 -4.89
N CYS A 20 -9.40 -2.39 -3.68
CA CYS A 20 -8.24 -1.77 -3.05
C CYS A 20 -7.06 -2.76 -2.95
N GLN A 21 -7.35 -4.05 -2.73
CA GLN A 21 -6.36 -5.13 -2.74
C GLN A 21 -5.66 -5.31 -4.10
N GLU A 22 -6.42 -5.30 -5.19
CA GLU A 22 -5.85 -5.39 -6.54
C GLU A 22 -5.00 -4.16 -6.88
N VAL A 23 -5.47 -2.96 -6.50
CA VAL A 23 -4.67 -1.73 -6.64
C VAL A 23 -3.36 -1.84 -5.86
N LEU A 24 -3.40 -2.36 -4.62
CA LEU A 24 -2.21 -2.57 -3.80
C LEU A 24 -1.22 -3.53 -4.47
N GLN A 25 -1.73 -4.63 -5.04
CA GLN A 25 -0.94 -5.66 -5.69
C GLN A 25 -0.27 -5.17 -6.98
N GLU A 26 -0.97 -4.33 -7.75
CA GLU A 26 -0.43 -3.72 -8.97
C GLU A 26 0.54 -2.56 -8.68
N TRP A 27 0.26 -1.76 -7.64
CA TRP A 27 1.04 -0.56 -7.35
C TRP A 27 2.31 -0.82 -6.52
N LYS A 28 2.22 -1.54 -5.38
CA LYS A 28 3.40 -1.95 -4.59
C LYS A 28 3.77 -3.38 -4.96
N GLY A 29 4.54 -3.56 -6.03
CA GLY A 29 4.98 -4.88 -6.52
C GLY A 29 5.82 -5.76 -5.56
N GLN A 30 5.80 -5.57 -4.22
CA GLN A 30 6.46 -6.47 -3.26
C GLN A 30 6.17 -6.28 -1.75
N ASN A 31 5.33 -5.34 -1.29
CA ASN A 31 5.06 -5.17 0.15
C ASN A 31 3.56 -5.17 0.47
N THR A 32 3.07 -6.35 0.82
CA THR A 32 1.68 -6.72 1.12
C THR A 32 1.29 -6.45 2.58
N GLU A 33 1.81 -5.38 3.20
CA GLU A 33 1.63 -5.12 4.64
C GLU A 33 0.49 -4.13 4.96
N ALA A 34 -0.29 -3.73 3.95
CA ALA A 34 -1.49 -2.92 4.17
C ALA A 34 -2.56 -3.77 4.85
N VAL A 35 -3.14 -3.25 5.92
CA VAL A 35 -4.22 -3.91 6.68
C VAL A 35 -5.58 -3.26 6.37
N ALA A 36 -5.58 -1.99 5.99
CA ALA A 36 -6.78 -1.25 5.61
C ALA A 36 -6.43 -0.21 4.54
N ALA A 37 -7.47 0.38 3.94
CA ALA A 37 -7.32 1.52 3.05
C ALA A 37 -8.25 2.66 3.49
N LEU A 38 -7.86 3.90 3.23
CA LEU A 38 -8.78 5.04 3.25
C LEU A 38 -9.13 5.41 1.82
N VAL A 39 -10.42 5.47 1.54
CA VAL A 39 -10.99 5.97 0.28
C VAL A 39 -11.65 7.30 0.56
N ASP A 40 -11.11 8.39 -0.01
CA ASP A 40 -11.57 9.76 0.22
C ASP A 40 -11.68 10.12 1.73
N GLY A 41 -10.74 9.60 2.53
CA GLY A 41 -10.71 9.80 3.98
C GLY A 41 -11.69 8.92 4.78
N ARG A 42 -12.34 7.93 4.15
CA ARG A 42 -13.15 6.92 4.83
C ARG A 42 -12.41 5.60 4.91
N GLU A 43 -12.28 5.06 6.12
CA GLU A 43 -11.71 3.73 6.34
C GLU A 43 -12.59 2.65 5.68
N CYS A 44 -11.96 1.81 4.87
CA CYS A 44 -12.60 0.71 4.19
C CYS A 44 -11.68 -0.51 4.12
N ASP A 45 -12.30 -1.68 3.98
CA ASP A 45 -11.57 -2.92 3.82
C ASP A 45 -10.90 -3.01 2.44
N LEU A 46 -9.83 -3.81 2.35
CA LEU A 46 -9.11 -4.01 1.09
C LEU A 46 -9.95 -4.68 0.00
N THR A 47 -11.01 -5.39 0.38
CA THR A 47 -11.97 -6.02 -0.53
C THR A 47 -12.99 -5.03 -1.11
N THR A 48 -12.97 -3.77 -0.66
CA THR A 48 -13.87 -2.73 -1.16
C THR A 48 -13.54 -2.41 -2.62
N SER A 49 -14.56 -2.48 -3.47
CA SER A 49 -14.45 -2.15 -4.89
C SER A 49 -14.61 -0.66 -5.12
N LEU A 50 -13.72 -0.11 -5.95
CA LEU A 50 -13.71 1.28 -6.34
C LEU A 50 -14.48 1.42 -7.66
N SER A 51 -15.61 2.15 -7.62
CA SER A 51 -16.46 2.37 -8.81
C SER A 51 -16.27 3.74 -9.43
N ASP A 52 -15.72 4.69 -8.67
CA ASP A 52 -15.56 6.09 -9.04
C ASP A 52 -14.14 6.58 -8.76
N ASN A 53 -13.83 7.78 -9.25
CA ASN A 53 -12.55 8.44 -8.98
C ASN A 53 -12.45 8.77 -7.49
N CYS A 54 -11.35 8.37 -6.87
CA CYS A 54 -11.17 8.52 -5.43
C CYS A 54 -9.70 8.62 -5.07
N ARG A 55 -9.45 9.15 -3.87
CA ARG A 55 -8.13 9.14 -3.25
C ARG A 55 -7.99 7.89 -2.38
N LEU A 56 -6.96 7.10 -2.63
CA LEU A 56 -6.68 5.86 -1.93
C LEU A 56 -5.39 6.00 -1.12
N GLU A 57 -5.48 5.75 0.18
CA GLU A 57 -4.32 5.75 1.09
C GLU A 57 -4.25 4.39 1.78
N PHE A 58 -3.13 3.68 1.65
CA PHE A 58 -2.97 2.38 2.30
C PHE A 58 -2.48 2.53 3.74
N ILE A 59 -3.17 1.89 4.68
CA ILE A 59 -2.75 1.82 6.07
C ILE A 59 -1.92 0.55 6.25
N ASP A 60 -0.60 0.72 6.21
CA ASP A 60 0.35 -0.34 6.55
C ASP A 60 0.43 -0.53 8.07
N PHE A 61 0.54 -1.78 8.55
CA PHE A 61 0.84 -2.06 9.97
C PHE A 61 2.27 -1.62 10.36
N GLY A 62 3.10 -1.33 9.35
CA GLY A 62 4.53 -1.04 9.42
C GLY A 62 4.92 0.41 9.72
N SER A 63 4.05 1.22 10.31
CA SER A 63 4.45 2.44 11.03
C SER A 63 5.63 2.09 11.98
N PRO A 64 6.61 2.98 12.27
CA PRO A 64 7.96 2.65 12.78
C PRO A 64 8.09 1.87 14.11
N ALA A 65 6.99 1.36 14.66
CA ALA A 65 6.98 0.28 15.64
C ALA A 65 7.31 -1.12 15.03
N GLY A 66 7.01 -1.39 13.75
CA GLY A 66 7.34 -2.67 13.09
C GLY A 66 8.83 -2.82 12.69
N ALA A 67 9.52 -1.69 12.48
CA ALA A 67 10.93 -1.65 12.06
C ALA A 67 11.95 -2.09 13.14
N ARG A 68 11.48 -2.49 14.34
CA ARG A 68 12.32 -2.98 15.45
C ARG A 68 12.49 -4.50 15.43
N VAL A 69 11.57 -5.25 14.82
CA VAL A 69 11.64 -6.72 14.77
C VAL A 69 12.38 -7.20 13.52
N TYR A 70 12.23 -6.51 12.37
CA TYR A 70 12.91 -6.93 11.13
C TYR A 70 14.41 -6.57 11.05
N ARG A 71 14.87 -5.65 11.91
CA ARG A 71 16.29 -5.26 11.99
C ARG A 71 17.17 -6.24 12.77
N HIS A 72 16.64 -7.37 13.24
CA HIS A 72 17.45 -8.37 13.95
C HIS A 72 18.03 -9.47 13.04
N THR A 73 17.68 -9.54 11.75
CA THR A 73 18.26 -10.55 10.84
C THR A 73 18.76 -10.00 9.50
N ALA A 74 18.67 -8.68 9.27
CA ALA A 74 19.29 -8.01 8.11
C ALA A 74 20.69 -7.42 8.40
N SER A 75 21.34 -7.78 9.51
CA SER A 75 22.74 -7.40 9.77
C SER A 75 23.76 -8.25 9.00
N HIS A 76 23.34 -9.25 8.20
CA HIS A 76 24.26 -10.18 7.55
C HIS A 76 24.58 -9.87 6.08
N ILE A 77 24.03 -8.81 5.48
CA ILE A 77 24.40 -8.41 4.11
C ILE A 77 24.52 -6.89 4.08
N LEU A 78 25.77 -6.38 4.19
CA LEU A 78 26.24 -4.99 4.04
C LEU A 78 26.91 -4.38 5.29
N ALA A 79 27.94 -5.03 5.85
CA ALA A 79 29.13 -4.35 6.41
C ALA A 79 30.15 -5.35 6.98
N GLN A 80 30.86 -6.08 6.12
CA GLN A 80 32.33 -6.06 6.15
C GLN A 80 32.89 -6.71 4.89
N ALA A 81 33.09 -5.86 3.88
CA ALA A 81 34.13 -6.07 2.87
C ALA A 81 35.48 -5.66 3.47
N VAL A 82 35.88 -6.33 4.56
CA VAL A 82 37.27 -6.53 5.03
C VAL A 82 37.30 -7.76 5.93
#